data_AF-A0A8G1IYX6-F1
#
_entry.id   AF-A0A8G1IYX6-F1
#
_cell.length_a   1.000
_cell.length_b   1.000
_cell.length_c   1.000
_cell.angle_alpha   90.00
_cell.angle_beta   90.00
_cell.angle_gamma   90.00
#
_symmetry.space_group_name_H-M   'P 1'
#
loop_
_entity.id
_entity.type
_entity.pdbx_description
1 polymer ?
#
loop_
_entity_poly.entity_id
_entity_poly.type
_entity_poly.pdbx_seq_one_letter_code
_entity_poly.pdbx_strand_id
1 'polypeptide(L)'
;MTVPPNYGPPPEQPQTPGYGYQSPYNGGQPSYGSRPPQPSYGGQPPYGQEPPAPYGGPVLPPGPPKRNLALIGGVLVGITVLVLGAALLITMNLRDDGTESAAEDATSSEEASEEAASAEEPTTEEAPASEVGQCLPYEPVVEGDGLGLVDCGDAAAFWEITGQSYEVTDVPVDSEGNLTDTTAAVELCGEDWGVNHLGETWTNWHYVYSSGTLDSLYCIKATGAPDPNEPEHLPYTPDVGDCFDEASEWWTVDCSSDLAVYKVVDTVVYDEPVEMTEDEAQEAATCGGEWYWQITDTRGRTSAIICANGV
;
A
#
# COMPACT_ATOMS: atom_id res chain seq x y z
N MET A 1 46.81 20.14 -42.15
CA MET A 1 47.76 19.14 -41.62
C MET A 1 47.36 18.87 -40.18
N THR A 2 46.97 17.65 -39.88
CA THR A 2 46.41 17.22 -38.58
C THR A 2 47.52 16.77 -37.64
N VAL A 3 47.36 17.05 -36.33
CA VAL A 3 48.26 16.62 -35.27
C VAL A 3 47.57 15.50 -34.47
N PRO A 4 48.18 14.32 -34.26
CA PRO A 4 47.57 13.23 -33.51
C PRO A 4 47.74 13.42 -31.99
N PRO A 5 46.78 12.96 -31.17
CA PRO A 5 46.93 12.92 -29.70
C PRO A 5 47.90 11.83 -29.27
N ASN A 6 48.70 12.14 -28.24
CA ASN A 6 49.71 11.26 -27.66
C ASN A 6 49.18 10.64 -26.35
N TYR A 7 49.13 9.31 -26.26
CA TYR A 7 48.66 8.60 -25.06
C TYR A 7 49.83 8.29 -24.11
N GLY A 8 49.75 8.78 -22.88
CA GLY A 8 50.66 8.41 -21.79
C GLY A 8 50.19 7.17 -21.01
N PRO A 9 51.09 6.47 -20.30
CA PRO A 9 50.76 5.27 -19.52
C PRO A 9 50.00 5.59 -18.22
N PRO A 10 49.20 4.64 -17.69
CA PRO A 10 48.41 4.84 -16.47
C PRO A 10 49.26 4.73 -15.18
N PRO A 11 48.95 5.50 -14.12
CA PRO A 11 49.56 5.38 -12.80
C PRO A 11 48.97 4.22 -11.96
N GLU A 12 49.76 3.74 -11.00
CA GLU A 12 49.54 2.49 -10.25
C GLU A 12 48.58 2.62 -9.05
N GLN A 13 47.92 1.51 -8.67
CA GLN A 13 47.05 1.42 -7.50
C GLN A 13 47.85 1.27 -6.18
N PRO A 14 47.52 2.03 -5.11
CA PRO A 14 48.04 1.77 -3.76
C PRO A 14 47.40 0.53 -3.10
N GLN A 15 48.19 -0.22 -2.33
CA GLN A 15 47.75 -1.43 -1.63
C GLN A 15 47.09 -1.16 -0.26
N THR A 16 46.27 -2.12 0.20
CA THR A 16 45.54 -2.11 1.47
C THR A 16 46.40 -2.48 2.69
N PRO A 17 46.23 -1.79 3.85
CA PRO A 17 46.79 -2.25 5.12
C PRO A 17 45.80 -3.15 5.88
N GLY A 18 46.19 -4.39 6.17
CA GLY A 18 45.43 -5.30 7.03
C GLY A 18 45.79 -5.17 8.51
N TYR A 19 44.80 -5.30 9.39
CA TYR A 19 44.97 -5.53 10.83
C TYR A 19 44.42 -6.91 11.17
N GLY A 20 45.19 -7.73 11.89
CA GLY A 20 44.74 -9.04 12.37
C GLY A 20 44.94 -9.19 13.86
N TYR A 21 44.27 -10.17 14.48
CA TYR A 21 44.64 -10.67 15.81
C TYR A 21 44.33 -12.17 15.98
N GLN A 22 45.39 -12.91 16.29
CA GLN A 22 45.50 -14.15 17.08
C GLN A 22 44.64 -15.41 16.80
N SER A 23 45.36 -16.52 16.64
CA SER A 23 44.95 -17.91 16.87
C SER A 23 45.83 -18.52 17.97
N PRO A 24 45.33 -19.47 18.79
CA PRO A 24 46.16 -20.39 19.57
C PRO A 24 46.19 -21.81 18.97
N TYR A 25 47.34 -22.48 19.10
CA TYR A 25 47.75 -23.66 18.31
C TYR A 25 47.77 -24.96 19.14
N ASN A 26 47.22 -26.07 18.61
CA ASN A 26 47.39 -27.46 19.11
C ASN A 26 46.81 -28.51 18.10
N GLY A 27 47.40 -29.70 17.81
CA GLY A 27 48.78 -30.13 18.07
C GLY A 27 49.16 -31.63 17.97
N GLY A 28 48.34 -32.58 17.47
CA GLY A 28 48.71 -34.03 17.59
C GLY A 28 48.08 -35.09 16.65
N GLN A 29 48.92 -35.60 15.74
CA GLN A 29 49.03 -36.94 15.09
C GLN A 29 47.84 -37.76 14.48
N PRO A 30 48.10 -38.54 13.40
CA PRO A 30 47.17 -39.50 12.78
C PRO A 30 47.41 -40.98 13.20
N SER A 31 46.42 -41.87 13.04
CA SER A 31 46.64 -43.33 13.04
C SER A 31 45.57 -44.13 12.27
N TYR A 32 45.97 -45.34 11.85
CA TYR A 32 45.34 -46.26 10.89
C TYR A 32 44.58 -47.40 11.62
N GLY A 33 43.45 -47.90 11.10
CA GLY A 33 42.82 -49.11 11.68
C GLY A 33 41.44 -49.49 11.13
N SER A 34 41.31 -50.71 10.56
CA SER A 34 40.07 -51.23 9.97
C SER A 34 39.24 -52.09 10.95
N ARG A 35 37.89 -52.04 10.87
CA ARG A 35 36.99 -53.09 11.40
C ARG A 35 35.54 -53.01 10.88
N PRO A 36 34.99 -54.09 10.32
CA PRO A 36 33.55 -54.39 10.23
C PRO A 36 33.17 -55.58 11.15
N PRO A 37 31.91 -56.06 11.23
CA PRO A 37 30.60 -55.39 11.06
C PRO A 37 29.71 -55.55 12.34
N GLN A 38 28.46 -55.08 12.33
CA GLN A 38 27.21 -55.82 12.73
C GLN A 38 25.99 -54.86 12.73
N PRO A 39 24.76 -55.35 12.44
CA PRO A 39 23.57 -54.51 12.32
C PRO A 39 22.84 -54.30 13.65
N SER A 40 22.28 -53.10 13.86
CA SER A 40 21.32 -52.82 14.93
C SER A 40 19.93 -52.57 14.35
N TYR A 41 18.90 -53.12 14.98
CA TYR A 41 17.52 -53.12 14.50
C TYR A 41 16.64 -52.37 15.51
N GLY A 42 15.94 -51.32 15.07
CA GLY A 42 14.96 -50.59 15.88
C GLY A 42 15.47 -49.29 16.50
N GLY A 43 14.97 -48.17 15.98
CA GLY A 43 15.11 -46.82 16.54
C GLY A 43 14.26 -45.85 15.72
N GLN A 44 13.35 -45.12 16.36
CA GLN A 44 12.57 -44.08 15.70
C GLN A 44 13.47 -42.89 15.33
N PRO A 45 13.25 -42.21 14.19
CA PRO A 45 14.05 -41.05 13.81
C PRO A 45 13.77 -39.85 14.73
N PRO A 46 14.80 -39.16 15.26
CA PRO A 46 14.61 -37.84 15.84
C PRO A 46 14.30 -36.83 14.73
N TYR A 47 13.36 -35.92 15.01
CA TYR A 47 13.09 -34.76 14.17
C TYR A 47 14.32 -33.83 14.12
N GLY A 48 14.65 -33.29 12.95
CA GLY A 48 15.65 -32.20 12.82
C GLY A 48 17.05 -32.57 12.31
N GLN A 49 17.16 -33.40 11.26
CA GLN A 49 18.33 -33.31 10.36
C GLN A 49 17.89 -33.24 8.90
N GLU A 50 18.16 -32.10 8.30
CA GLU A 50 18.10 -31.88 6.85
C GLU A 50 19.18 -32.74 6.16
N PRO A 51 18.85 -33.45 5.06
CA PRO A 51 19.87 -34.15 4.28
C PRO A 51 20.78 -33.12 3.57
N PRO A 52 22.11 -33.34 3.52
CA PRO A 52 22.99 -32.44 2.78
C PRO A 52 22.62 -32.42 1.30
N ALA A 53 22.26 -31.24 0.80
CA ALA A 53 21.83 -31.05 -0.58
C ALA A 53 22.90 -31.51 -1.59
N PRO A 54 22.51 -32.13 -2.72
CA PRO A 54 23.46 -32.57 -3.73
C PRO A 54 24.16 -31.38 -4.39
N TYR A 55 25.49 -31.44 -4.44
CA TYR A 55 26.35 -30.39 -4.94
C TYR A 55 26.19 -30.20 -6.46
N GLY A 56 25.53 -29.12 -6.91
CA GLY A 56 25.42 -28.77 -8.33
C GLY A 56 24.04 -28.33 -8.87
N GLY A 57 23.12 -27.88 -8.02
CA GLY A 57 21.88 -27.23 -8.49
C GLY A 57 22.15 -25.86 -9.15
N PRO A 58 21.20 -25.33 -9.96
CA PRO A 58 21.26 -23.96 -10.47
C PRO A 58 21.42 -22.95 -9.34
N VAL A 59 22.12 -21.85 -9.61
CA VAL A 59 22.18 -20.72 -8.67
C VAL A 59 20.81 -20.06 -8.68
N LEU A 60 20.12 -20.06 -7.53
CA LEU A 60 18.85 -19.34 -7.39
C LEU A 60 19.07 -17.85 -7.67
N PRO A 61 18.19 -17.19 -8.45
CA PRO A 61 18.22 -15.74 -8.54
C PRO A 61 17.99 -15.15 -7.13
N PRO A 62 18.62 -14.01 -6.80
CA PRO A 62 18.34 -13.32 -5.54
C PRO A 62 16.86 -12.95 -5.49
N GLY A 63 16.21 -13.21 -4.35
CA GLY A 63 14.84 -12.77 -4.14
C GLY A 63 14.72 -11.23 -4.25
N PRO A 64 13.59 -10.71 -4.76
CA PRO A 64 13.42 -9.27 -4.96
C PRO A 64 13.47 -8.50 -3.62
N PRO A 65 13.83 -7.20 -3.66
CA PRO A 65 13.74 -6.35 -2.48
C PRO A 65 12.29 -6.29 -1.96
N LYS A 66 12.11 -6.44 -0.64
CA LYS A 66 10.79 -6.53 -0.01
C LYS A 66 10.07 -5.17 -0.03
N ARG A 67 9.06 -5.02 -0.89
CA ARG A 67 8.09 -3.91 -0.86
C ARG A 67 7.12 -4.09 0.32
N ASN A 68 6.96 -3.07 1.17
CA ASN A 68 6.15 -3.14 2.40
C ASN A 68 4.76 -2.51 2.19
N LEU A 69 3.80 -3.28 1.67
CA LEU A 69 2.43 -2.82 1.39
C LEU A 69 1.68 -2.25 2.61
N ALA A 70 2.09 -2.59 3.83
CA ALA A 70 1.51 -2.08 5.08
C ALA A 70 1.75 -0.57 5.32
N LEU A 71 2.64 0.09 4.58
CA LEU A 71 2.94 1.52 4.78
C LEU A 71 1.89 2.48 4.20
N ILE A 72 1.07 2.03 3.26
CA ILE A 72 0.01 2.85 2.63
C ILE A 72 -1.02 3.33 3.68
N GLY A 73 -1.33 2.50 4.70
CA GLY A 73 -2.14 2.93 5.84
C GLY A 73 -1.36 3.71 6.93
N GLY A 74 -0.03 3.57 6.98
CA GLY A 74 0.79 4.08 8.08
C GLY A 74 1.13 5.57 8.01
N VAL A 75 1.21 6.15 6.81
CA VAL A 75 1.58 7.58 6.63
C VAL A 75 0.47 8.51 7.13
N LEU A 76 -0.79 8.17 6.87
CA LEU A 76 -1.97 8.90 7.33
C LEU A 76 -1.96 9.10 8.86
N VAL A 77 -1.73 8.03 9.63
CA VAL A 77 -1.71 8.05 11.10
C VAL A 77 -0.69 9.06 11.66
N GLY A 78 0.47 9.20 11.02
CA GLY A 78 1.51 10.14 11.43
C GLY A 78 1.08 11.60 11.35
N ILE A 79 0.31 11.97 10.33
CA ILE A 79 -0.20 13.33 10.12
C ILE A 79 -1.40 13.60 11.05
N THR A 80 -2.32 12.65 11.22
CA THR A 80 -3.50 12.79 12.07
C THR A 80 -3.13 13.08 13.53
N VAL A 81 -2.11 12.41 14.08
CA VAL A 81 -1.60 12.68 15.44
C VAL A 81 -1.03 14.11 15.56
N LEU A 82 -0.37 14.61 14.52
CA LEU A 82 0.23 15.94 14.49
C LEU A 82 -0.84 17.05 14.41
N VAL A 83 -1.87 16.85 13.58
CA VAL A 83 -3.01 17.77 13.44
C VAL A 83 -3.87 17.80 14.70
N LEU A 84 -4.23 16.63 15.27
CA LEU A 84 -4.97 16.55 16.53
C LEU A 84 -4.20 17.15 17.70
N GLY A 85 -2.87 16.93 17.77
CA GLY A 85 -2.00 17.54 18.77
C GLY A 85 -1.98 19.08 18.67
N ALA A 86 -1.94 19.63 17.45
CA ALA A 86 -2.00 21.07 17.22
C ALA A 86 -3.37 21.66 17.59
N ALA A 87 -4.47 21.01 17.19
CA ALA A 87 -5.83 21.44 17.51
C ALA A 87 -6.11 21.42 19.04
N LEU A 88 -5.59 20.42 19.75
CA LEU A 88 -5.73 20.32 21.20
C LEU A 88 -4.91 21.41 21.92
N LEU A 89 -3.69 21.71 21.45
CA LEU A 89 -2.91 22.84 21.96
C LEU A 89 -3.60 24.19 21.74
N ILE A 90 -4.21 24.42 20.57
CA ILE A 90 -4.95 25.66 20.25
C ILE A 90 -6.18 25.79 21.15
N THR A 91 -6.98 24.73 21.30
CA THR A 91 -8.21 24.77 22.13
C THR A 91 -7.95 24.86 23.63
N MET A 92 -6.81 24.36 24.13
CA MET A 92 -6.39 24.60 25.52
C MET A 92 -5.88 26.03 25.75
N ASN A 93 -5.20 26.65 24.79
CA ASN A 93 -4.74 28.04 24.90
C ASN A 93 -5.89 29.07 24.75
N LEU A 94 -6.99 28.72 24.09
CA LEU A 94 -8.16 29.59 23.89
C LEU A 94 -9.20 29.54 25.03
N ARG A 95 -8.97 28.74 26.08
CA ARG A 95 -9.93 28.51 27.18
C ARG A 95 -9.73 29.36 28.45
N ASP A 96 -8.79 30.30 28.43
CA ASP A 96 -8.35 31.05 29.64
C ASP A 96 -8.84 32.51 29.71
N ASP A 97 -9.91 32.87 28.98
CA ASP A 97 -10.66 34.12 29.18
C ASP A 97 -12.17 33.81 29.32
N GLY A 98 -12.68 33.91 30.54
CA GLY A 98 -14.04 33.51 30.89
C GLY A 98 -15.08 34.63 30.80
N THR A 99 -16.36 34.26 30.90
CA THR A 99 -17.44 35.12 31.41
C THR A 99 -18.57 34.24 31.95
N GLU A 100 -18.83 34.31 33.25
CA GLU A 100 -20.05 33.80 33.86
C GLU A 100 -21.23 34.71 33.54
N SER A 101 -22.44 34.16 33.39
CA SER A 101 -23.66 34.87 33.78
C SER A 101 -24.75 33.87 34.15
N ALA A 102 -25.37 34.06 35.31
CA ALA A 102 -26.32 33.13 35.92
C ALA A 102 -27.72 33.75 36.11
N ALA A 103 -28.69 32.88 36.47
CA ALA A 103 -29.96 33.20 37.14
C ALA A 103 -31.06 33.93 36.32
N GLU A 104 -32.37 33.80 36.57
CA GLU A 104 -33.19 32.86 37.38
C GLU A 104 -34.71 33.01 37.02
N ASP A 105 -35.53 32.07 37.51
CA ASP A 105 -36.94 32.23 37.99
C ASP A 105 -38.21 31.99 37.09
N ALA A 106 -39.26 31.54 37.80
CA ALA A 106 -40.72 31.71 37.61
C ALA A 106 -41.59 30.80 36.69
N THR A 107 -41.95 29.61 37.22
CA THR A 107 -43.32 29.25 37.68
C THR A 107 -44.59 29.43 36.77
N SER A 108 -45.22 28.27 36.47
CA SER A 108 -46.69 27.96 36.39
C SER A 108 -47.61 28.59 35.31
N SER A 109 -48.24 27.74 34.49
CA SER A 109 -49.70 27.37 34.59
C SER A 109 -50.16 26.42 33.47
N GLU A 110 -51.15 25.57 33.76
CA GLU A 110 -51.96 24.86 32.76
C GLU A 110 -52.88 25.84 32.00
N GLU A 111 -53.21 25.55 30.74
CA GLU A 111 -54.58 25.36 30.24
C GLU A 111 -54.53 24.89 28.77
N ALA A 112 -55.55 24.14 28.34
CA ALA A 112 -55.63 23.60 26.99
C ALA A 112 -56.28 24.59 26.00
N SER A 113 -55.88 24.52 24.73
CA SER A 113 -56.69 25.02 23.62
C SER A 113 -56.41 24.22 22.35
N GLU A 114 -57.46 23.60 21.82
CA GLU A 114 -57.48 23.04 20.47
C GLU A 114 -57.63 24.19 19.46
N GLU A 115 -56.69 24.39 18.53
CA GLU A 115 -57.05 24.92 17.22
C GLU A 115 -56.00 24.65 16.13
N ALA A 116 -56.50 24.36 14.92
CA ALA A 116 -55.80 24.35 13.64
C ALA A 116 -54.46 23.59 13.55
N ALA A 117 -54.54 22.30 13.25
CA ALA A 117 -53.45 21.59 12.56
C ALA A 117 -53.25 22.21 11.17
N SER A 118 -52.33 23.17 11.07
CA SER A 118 -51.73 23.55 9.79
C SER A 118 -50.91 22.35 9.32
N ALA A 119 -51.24 21.79 8.16
CA ALA A 119 -50.42 20.75 7.57
C ALA A 119 -49.07 21.36 7.20
N GLU A 120 -48.02 21.00 7.95
CA GLU A 120 -46.68 21.02 7.39
C GLU A 120 -46.70 20.09 6.16
N GLU A 121 -46.40 20.65 5.00
CA GLU A 121 -45.98 19.82 3.89
C GLU A 121 -44.72 19.08 4.36
N PRO A 122 -44.61 17.76 4.17
CA PRO A 122 -43.42 17.04 4.61
C PRO A 122 -42.25 17.63 3.84
N THR A 123 -41.34 18.29 4.58
CA THR A 123 -40.03 18.69 4.08
C THR A 123 -39.43 17.42 3.49
N THR A 124 -39.40 17.35 2.16
CA THR A 124 -38.76 16.23 1.48
C THR A 124 -37.30 16.37 1.82
N GLU A 125 -36.82 15.44 2.65
CA GLU A 125 -35.41 15.34 3.02
C GLU A 125 -34.64 15.22 1.71
N GLU A 126 -33.97 16.31 1.34
CA GLU A 126 -33.31 16.43 0.04
C GLU A 126 -32.13 15.48 0.10
N ALA A 127 -32.24 14.34 -0.61
CA ALA A 127 -31.19 13.34 -0.62
C ALA A 127 -29.85 14.02 -0.97
N PRO A 128 -28.75 13.67 -0.26
CA PRO A 128 -27.47 14.34 -0.46
C PRO A 128 -27.12 14.33 -1.94
N ALA A 129 -26.71 15.49 -2.45
CA ALA A 129 -26.34 15.63 -3.85
C ALA A 129 -25.20 14.65 -4.15
N SER A 130 -25.40 13.75 -5.10
CA SER A 130 -24.42 12.71 -5.39
C SER A 130 -23.11 13.33 -5.88
N GLU A 131 -22.01 12.90 -5.28
CA GLU A 131 -20.64 13.34 -5.58
C GLU A 131 -20.01 12.46 -6.69
N VAL A 132 -20.77 11.54 -7.28
CA VAL A 132 -20.32 10.72 -8.41
C VAL A 132 -20.03 11.60 -9.63
N GLY A 133 -18.86 11.39 -10.24
CA GLY A 133 -18.29 12.23 -11.30
C GLY A 133 -17.65 13.53 -10.79
N GLN A 134 -17.54 13.74 -9.47
CA GLN A 134 -16.66 14.77 -8.89
C GLN A 134 -15.26 14.19 -8.67
N CYS A 135 -14.25 15.07 -8.57
CA CYS A 135 -12.86 14.67 -8.42
C CYS A 135 -12.29 15.01 -7.04
N LEU A 136 -11.23 14.29 -6.67
CA LEU A 136 -10.53 14.41 -5.40
C LEU A 136 -9.02 14.65 -5.63
N PRO A 137 -8.33 15.33 -4.69
CA PRO A 137 -6.88 15.41 -4.68
C PRO A 137 -6.23 14.03 -4.46
N TYR A 138 -4.94 13.90 -4.79
CA TYR A 138 -4.17 12.65 -4.62
C TYR A 138 -4.32 12.01 -3.23
N GLU A 139 -4.26 12.84 -2.17
CA GLU A 139 -4.65 12.48 -0.81
C GLU A 139 -6.02 13.10 -0.51
N PRO A 140 -7.14 12.34 -0.55
CA PRO A 140 -8.46 12.87 -0.24
C PRO A 140 -8.53 13.40 1.20
N VAL A 141 -9.08 14.61 1.36
CA VAL A 141 -9.24 15.28 2.65
C VAL A 141 -10.69 15.11 3.11
N VAL A 142 -10.93 14.89 4.40
CA VAL A 142 -12.29 14.90 4.96
C VAL A 142 -12.72 16.35 5.21
N GLU A 143 -13.84 16.77 4.62
CA GLU A 143 -14.43 18.10 4.81
C GLU A 143 -15.88 17.98 5.26
N GLY A 144 -16.15 18.33 6.53
CA GLY A 144 -17.46 18.12 7.14
C GLY A 144 -17.77 16.61 7.27
N ASP A 145 -18.88 16.19 6.68
CA ASP A 145 -19.39 14.81 6.72
C ASP A 145 -19.01 13.99 5.45
N GLY A 146 -18.18 14.57 4.56
CA GLY A 146 -17.79 14.01 3.26
C GLY A 146 -16.34 14.29 2.89
N LEU A 147 -16.03 14.25 1.59
CA LEU A 147 -14.68 14.48 1.05
C LEU A 147 -14.54 15.87 0.42
N GLY A 148 -13.37 16.48 0.59
CA GLY A 148 -13.00 17.74 -0.06
C GLY A 148 -12.83 17.57 -1.56
N LEU A 149 -13.79 18.08 -2.32
CA LEU A 149 -13.85 17.98 -3.77
C LEU A 149 -12.97 19.02 -4.48
N VAL A 150 -12.43 18.65 -5.64
CA VAL A 150 -11.72 19.54 -6.57
C VAL A 150 -12.37 19.53 -7.96
N ASP A 151 -12.18 20.60 -8.72
CA ASP A 151 -12.59 20.65 -10.13
C ASP A 151 -11.79 19.61 -10.94
N CYS A 152 -12.47 18.75 -11.69
CA CYS A 152 -11.84 17.68 -12.48
C CYS A 152 -10.88 18.18 -13.59
N GLY A 153 -10.89 19.48 -13.92
CA GLY A 153 -9.92 20.12 -14.81
C GLY A 153 -8.72 20.75 -14.07
N ASP A 154 -8.67 20.70 -12.74
CA ASP A 154 -7.53 21.17 -11.96
C ASP A 154 -6.35 20.18 -12.01
N ALA A 155 -5.12 20.69 -11.89
CA ALA A 155 -3.93 19.86 -11.87
C ALA A 155 -3.83 18.96 -10.62
N ALA A 156 -4.57 19.26 -9.56
CA ALA A 156 -4.68 18.42 -8.37
C ALA A 156 -5.66 17.24 -8.52
N ALA A 157 -6.50 17.20 -9.57
CA ALA A 157 -7.54 16.19 -9.74
C ALA A 157 -6.97 14.81 -10.11
N PHE A 158 -6.72 13.99 -9.10
CA PHE A 158 -6.07 12.69 -9.25
C PHE A 158 -7.07 11.53 -9.24
N TRP A 159 -8.13 11.60 -8.43
CA TRP A 159 -9.19 10.57 -8.40
C TRP A 159 -10.53 11.14 -8.89
N GLU A 160 -11.33 10.29 -9.54
CA GLU A 160 -12.75 10.50 -9.85
C GLU A 160 -13.60 9.58 -8.96
N ILE A 161 -14.68 10.10 -8.37
CA ILE A 161 -15.66 9.31 -7.62
C ILE A 161 -16.58 8.59 -8.61
N THR A 162 -16.54 7.26 -8.64
CA THR A 162 -17.33 6.43 -9.56
C THR A 162 -18.58 5.82 -8.90
N GLY A 163 -18.62 5.78 -7.57
CA GLY A 163 -19.73 5.26 -6.77
C GLY A 163 -19.70 5.82 -5.35
N GLN A 164 -20.85 5.88 -4.69
CA GLN A 164 -20.99 6.50 -3.38
C GLN A 164 -22.16 5.89 -2.58
N SER A 165 -22.00 5.74 -1.27
CA SER A 165 -23.10 5.46 -0.34
C SER A 165 -22.90 6.17 1.00
N TYR A 166 -23.99 6.74 1.52
CA TYR A 166 -24.13 7.22 2.91
C TYR A 166 -24.90 6.20 3.79
N GLU A 167 -25.42 5.11 3.21
CA GLU A 167 -26.22 4.10 3.91
C GLU A 167 -25.34 2.96 4.49
N VAL A 168 -24.16 3.31 5.00
CA VAL A 168 -23.11 2.36 5.45
C VAL A 168 -22.82 2.43 6.95
N THR A 169 -23.71 3.03 7.74
CA THR A 169 -23.48 3.44 9.14
C THR A 169 -23.23 2.31 10.14
N ASP A 170 -23.48 1.06 9.76
CA ASP A 170 -23.27 -0.12 10.62
C ASP A 170 -21.93 -0.84 10.34
N VAL A 171 -21.10 -0.34 9.40
CA VAL A 171 -19.82 -0.96 9.00
C VAL A 171 -18.70 -0.54 9.98
N PRO A 172 -18.08 -1.46 10.75
CA PRO A 172 -17.13 -1.11 11.79
C PRO A 172 -15.69 -0.95 11.29
N VAL A 173 -15.00 0.07 11.82
CA VAL A 173 -13.55 0.26 11.67
C VAL A 173 -12.79 -0.15 12.94
N ASP A 174 -11.51 -0.48 12.79
CA ASP A 174 -10.62 -0.76 13.91
C ASP A 174 -10.10 0.52 14.60
N SER A 175 -9.20 0.35 15.58
CA SER A 175 -8.59 1.48 16.31
C SER A 175 -7.61 2.32 15.48
N GLU A 176 -7.21 1.85 14.30
CA GLU A 176 -6.32 2.53 13.36
C GLU A 176 -7.12 3.18 12.22
N GLY A 177 -8.44 2.93 12.14
CA GLY A 177 -9.34 3.47 11.13
C GLY A 177 -9.54 2.56 9.92
N ASN A 178 -9.05 1.32 9.94
CA ASN A 178 -9.20 0.40 8.82
C ASN A 178 -10.56 -0.30 8.85
N LEU A 179 -11.14 -0.57 7.68
CA LEU A 179 -12.31 -1.46 7.56
C LEU A 179 -12.00 -2.85 8.12
N THR A 180 -12.77 -3.30 9.12
CA THR A 180 -12.69 -4.69 9.61
C THR A 180 -13.54 -5.66 8.80
N ASP A 181 -14.49 -5.13 8.02
CA ASP A 181 -15.29 -5.85 7.04
C ASP A 181 -15.30 -5.05 5.72
N THR A 182 -14.93 -5.70 4.61
CA THR A 182 -14.90 -5.07 3.27
C THR A 182 -16.16 -5.36 2.46
N THR A 183 -17.15 -6.07 3.01
CA THR A 183 -18.37 -6.48 2.29
C THR A 183 -19.11 -5.29 1.69
N ALA A 184 -19.30 -4.20 2.44
CA ALA A 184 -19.96 -3.00 1.93
C ALA A 184 -19.17 -2.30 0.79
N ALA A 185 -17.83 -2.33 0.83
CA ALA A 185 -16.99 -1.84 -0.26
C ALA A 185 -17.14 -2.68 -1.54
N VAL A 186 -17.21 -4.01 -1.39
CA VAL A 186 -17.47 -4.92 -2.52
C VAL A 186 -18.87 -4.75 -3.09
N GLU A 187 -19.90 -4.65 -2.24
CA GLU A 187 -21.29 -4.50 -2.69
C GLU A 187 -21.52 -3.17 -3.42
N LEU A 188 -20.82 -2.10 -3.03
CA LEU A 188 -20.92 -0.80 -3.69
C LEU A 188 -20.05 -0.71 -4.96
N CYS A 189 -18.79 -1.18 -4.90
CA CYS A 189 -17.79 -0.92 -5.93
C CYS A 189 -17.52 -2.10 -6.88
N GLY A 190 -17.90 -3.32 -6.50
CA GLY A 190 -17.60 -4.56 -7.23
C GLY A 190 -16.42 -5.34 -6.64
N GLU A 191 -16.33 -6.63 -6.97
CA GLU A 191 -15.28 -7.55 -6.46
C GLU A 191 -13.89 -7.22 -7.00
N ASP A 192 -13.82 -6.62 -8.18
CA ASP A 192 -12.59 -6.18 -8.87
C ASP A 192 -12.07 -4.82 -8.37
N TRP A 193 -12.85 -4.09 -7.55
CA TRP A 193 -12.45 -2.76 -7.10
C TRP A 193 -11.37 -2.83 -6.03
N GLY A 194 -10.29 -2.06 -6.19
CA GLY A 194 -9.09 -2.22 -5.36
C GLY A 194 -8.19 -3.39 -5.80
N VAL A 195 -8.48 -4.04 -6.92
CA VAL A 195 -7.54 -4.91 -7.63
C VAL A 195 -6.73 -4.06 -8.61
N ASN A 196 -5.41 -4.22 -8.57
CA ASN A 196 -4.50 -3.53 -9.49
C ASN A 196 -4.43 -4.31 -10.81
N HIS A 197 -5.30 -3.98 -11.76
CA HIS A 197 -5.26 -4.58 -13.10
C HIS A 197 -4.12 -3.99 -13.93
N LEU A 198 -3.37 -4.87 -14.62
CA LEU A 198 -2.24 -4.50 -15.47
C LEU A 198 -2.68 -3.58 -16.62
N GLY A 199 -1.92 -2.51 -16.85
CA GLY A 199 -2.17 -1.52 -17.90
C GLY A 199 -3.35 -0.59 -17.63
N GLU A 200 -4.08 -0.79 -16.52
CA GLU A 200 -5.21 0.03 -16.13
C GLU A 200 -4.82 1.06 -15.06
N THR A 201 -5.52 2.20 -15.09
CA THR A 201 -5.52 3.19 -14.01
C THR A 201 -5.98 2.55 -12.71
N TRP A 202 -5.32 2.87 -11.59
CA TRP A 202 -5.67 2.33 -10.29
C TRP A 202 -7.14 2.57 -9.90
N THR A 203 -7.75 1.59 -9.23
CA THR A 203 -9.03 1.72 -8.55
C THR A 203 -8.83 1.50 -7.06
N ASN A 204 -9.60 2.19 -6.22
CA ASN A 204 -9.58 2.01 -4.77
C ASN A 204 -10.92 2.46 -4.17
N TRP A 205 -11.15 2.19 -2.89
CA TRP A 205 -12.22 2.82 -2.13
C TRP A 205 -11.67 3.84 -1.15
N HIS A 206 -12.48 4.84 -0.81
CA HIS A 206 -12.23 5.74 0.31
C HIS A 206 -13.50 5.79 1.18
N TYR A 207 -13.36 6.17 2.43
CA TYR A 207 -14.50 6.31 3.34
C TYR A 207 -14.26 7.44 4.33
N VAL A 208 -15.34 7.97 4.89
CA VAL A 208 -15.34 8.81 6.09
C VAL A 208 -15.96 7.99 7.22
N TYR A 209 -15.44 8.15 8.44
CA TYR A 209 -15.89 7.38 9.59
C TYR A 209 -15.88 8.21 10.86
N SER A 210 -16.86 7.95 11.73
CA SER A 210 -16.99 8.56 13.04
C SER A 210 -17.43 7.52 14.05
N SER A 211 -17.12 7.74 15.34
CA SER A 211 -17.61 6.89 16.44
C SER A 211 -17.26 5.38 16.37
N GLY A 212 -16.40 4.95 15.44
CA GLY A 212 -16.03 3.56 15.21
C GLY A 212 -16.76 2.87 14.05
N THR A 213 -17.58 3.60 13.29
CA THR A 213 -18.32 3.12 12.12
C THR A 213 -18.20 4.08 10.95
N LEU A 214 -18.48 3.63 9.73
CA LEU A 214 -18.50 4.52 8.57
C LEU A 214 -19.63 5.57 8.67
N ASP A 215 -19.40 6.74 8.10
CA ASP A 215 -20.44 7.73 7.79
C ASP A 215 -20.75 7.73 6.28
N SER A 216 -19.72 7.53 5.45
CA SER A 216 -19.83 7.47 3.99
C SER A 216 -18.72 6.64 3.35
N LEU A 217 -19.01 6.07 2.18
CA LEU A 217 -18.14 5.18 1.43
C LEU A 217 -18.16 5.57 -0.06
N TYR A 218 -16.98 5.53 -0.69
CA TYR A 218 -16.72 6.04 -2.03
C TYR A 218 -15.92 5.00 -2.83
N CYS A 219 -16.34 4.76 -4.06
CA CYS A 219 -15.53 4.08 -5.07
C CYS A 219 -14.78 5.15 -5.85
N ILE A 220 -13.45 5.05 -5.92
CA ILE A 220 -12.60 6.03 -6.58
C ILE A 220 -11.70 5.38 -7.65
N LYS A 221 -11.46 6.10 -8.75
CA LYS A 221 -10.62 5.67 -9.86
C LYS A 221 -9.63 6.76 -10.22
N ALA A 222 -8.37 6.42 -10.47
CA ALA A 222 -7.37 7.39 -10.85
C ALA A 222 -7.68 7.97 -12.24
N THR A 223 -7.53 9.29 -12.40
CA THR A 223 -7.80 10.03 -13.65
C THR A 223 -6.74 9.80 -14.73
N GLY A 224 -5.60 9.20 -14.34
CA GLY A 224 -4.38 9.13 -15.16
C GLY A 224 -3.49 10.38 -15.04
N ALA A 225 -3.86 11.36 -14.20
CA ALA A 225 -2.98 12.46 -13.83
C ALA A 225 -1.75 11.94 -13.05
N PRO A 226 -0.56 12.55 -13.22
CA PRO A 226 0.64 12.14 -12.51
C PRO A 226 0.59 12.51 -11.02
N ASP A 227 1.48 11.93 -10.21
CA ASP A 227 1.70 12.37 -8.82
C ASP A 227 2.10 13.86 -8.81
N PRO A 228 1.39 14.73 -8.05
CA PRO A 228 1.75 16.15 -7.95
C PRO A 228 3.13 16.41 -7.32
N ASN A 229 3.70 15.45 -6.59
CA ASN A 229 5.02 15.52 -5.98
C ASN A 229 6.12 14.94 -6.89
N GLU A 230 5.78 13.95 -7.71
CA GLU A 230 6.71 13.23 -8.60
C GLU A 230 6.11 13.08 -10.01
N PRO A 231 6.14 14.12 -10.86
CA PRO A 231 5.33 14.20 -12.09
C PRO A 231 5.65 13.18 -13.20
N GLU A 232 6.63 12.31 -12.98
CA GLU A 232 6.99 11.20 -13.87
C GLU A 232 6.28 9.88 -13.47
N HIS A 233 5.69 9.82 -12.28
CA HIS A 233 4.85 8.73 -11.79
C HIS A 233 3.42 8.85 -12.32
N LEU A 234 2.97 7.82 -13.05
CA LEU A 234 1.60 7.70 -13.58
C LEU A 234 0.85 6.55 -12.89
N PRO A 235 -0.41 6.74 -12.47
CA PRO A 235 -1.16 5.77 -11.64
C PRO A 235 -1.76 4.62 -12.47
N TYR A 236 -0.91 3.94 -13.22
CA TYR A 236 -1.23 2.75 -14.01
C TYR A 236 -0.40 1.59 -13.46
N THR A 237 -1.02 0.44 -13.25
CA THR A 237 -0.27 -0.78 -12.91
C THR A 237 0.59 -1.19 -14.12
N PRO A 238 1.92 -1.38 -14.00
CA PRO A 238 2.76 -1.66 -15.16
C PRO A 238 2.39 -2.98 -15.88
N ASP A 239 2.23 -2.94 -17.20
CA ASP A 239 2.04 -4.13 -18.06
C ASP A 239 3.24 -4.37 -19.00
N VAL A 240 3.19 -5.42 -19.81
CA VAL A 240 4.26 -5.85 -20.73
C VAL A 240 4.77 -4.72 -21.61
N GLY A 241 6.02 -4.31 -21.35
CA GLY A 241 6.70 -3.23 -22.07
C GLY A 241 6.76 -1.90 -21.31
N ASP A 242 5.98 -1.72 -20.25
CA ASP A 242 6.06 -0.55 -19.38
C ASP A 242 7.29 -0.60 -18.47
N CYS A 243 7.66 0.57 -17.93
CA CYS A 243 8.74 0.71 -16.96
C CYS A 243 8.20 1.20 -15.62
N PHE A 244 8.90 0.82 -14.55
CA PHE A 244 8.56 1.18 -13.17
C PHE A 244 9.84 1.28 -12.31
N ASP A 245 9.68 1.80 -11.11
CA ASP A 245 10.76 2.20 -10.22
C ASP A 245 10.83 1.32 -8.94
N GLU A 246 11.55 1.79 -7.91
CA GLU A 246 11.71 1.12 -6.62
C GLU A 246 10.70 1.56 -5.52
N ALA A 247 9.70 2.41 -5.83
CA ALA A 247 8.64 2.84 -4.91
C ALA A 247 7.86 1.68 -4.26
N SER A 248 7.02 1.96 -3.26
CA SER A 248 6.14 0.93 -2.69
C SER A 248 4.97 0.60 -3.63
N GLU A 249 4.47 1.60 -4.34
CA GLU A 249 3.28 1.56 -5.19
C GLU A 249 3.59 1.09 -6.61
N TRP A 250 2.57 0.72 -7.38
CA TRP A 250 2.70 0.26 -8.77
C TRP A 250 2.66 1.43 -9.75
N TRP A 251 3.58 2.37 -9.61
CA TRP A 251 3.72 3.50 -10.53
C TRP A 251 4.28 3.04 -11.88
N THR A 252 3.68 3.51 -12.96
CA THR A 252 4.29 3.42 -14.31
C THR A 252 5.05 4.71 -14.60
N VAL A 253 6.26 4.58 -15.15
CA VAL A 253 7.12 5.70 -15.57
C VAL A 253 7.52 5.57 -17.04
N ASP A 254 7.87 6.68 -17.68
CA ASP A 254 8.44 6.62 -19.04
C ASP A 254 9.79 5.87 -19.02
N CYS A 255 9.98 4.90 -19.91
CA CYS A 255 11.20 4.09 -19.99
C CYS A 255 12.50 4.88 -20.34
N SER A 256 12.41 6.19 -20.60
CA SER A 256 13.56 7.10 -20.76
C SER A 256 13.77 8.05 -19.57
N SER A 257 12.94 7.94 -18.52
CA SER A 257 13.13 8.60 -17.23
C SER A 257 14.36 8.06 -16.50
N ASP A 258 15.02 8.91 -15.71
CA ASP A 258 16.06 8.49 -14.76
C ASP A 258 15.47 7.67 -13.58
N LEU A 259 14.13 7.64 -13.40
CA LEU A 259 13.42 6.79 -12.43
C LEU A 259 13.15 5.37 -12.94
N ALA A 260 13.30 5.10 -14.25
CA ALA A 260 13.00 3.80 -14.82
C ALA A 260 14.07 2.76 -14.42
N VAL A 261 13.81 2.00 -13.35
CA VAL A 261 14.72 0.96 -12.86
C VAL A 261 14.44 -0.39 -13.54
N TYR A 262 13.17 -0.72 -13.74
CA TYR A 262 12.73 -2.00 -14.28
C TYR A 262 11.82 -1.83 -15.49
N LYS A 263 11.86 -2.82 -16.40
CA LYS A 263 10.93 -2.95 -17.54
C LYS A 263 10.26 -4.30 -17.52
N VAL A 264 8.92 -4.32 -17.50
CA VAL A 264 8.13 -5.55 -17.56
C VAL A 264 8.38 -6.24 -18.90
N VAL A 265 8.75 -7.53 -18.88
CA VAL A 265 9.05 -8.31 -20.08
C VAL A 265 7.93 -9.26 -20.49
N ASP A 266 7.19 -9.79 -19.51
CA ASP A 266 6.07 -10.72 -19.66
C ASP A 266 5.33 -10.85 -18.31
N THR A 267 4.11 -11.38 -18.29
CA THR A 267 3.24 -11.42 -17.09
C THR A 267 2.48 -12.74 -16.95
N VAL A 268 2.08 -13.08 -15.72
CA VAL A 268 1.16 -14.19 -15.41
C VAL A 268 -0.07 -13.60 -14.74
N VAL A 269 -1.23 -13.66 -15.38
CA VAL A 269 -2.49 -13.07 -14.88
C VAL A 269 -3.42 -14.17 -14.39
N TYR A 270 -4.14 -13.90 -13.28
CA TYR A 270 -5.16 -14.79 -12.72
C TYR A 270 -6.55 -14.19 -12.94
N ASP A 271 -7.48 -14.97 -13.48
CA ASP A 271 -8.89 -14.55 -13.68
C ASP A 271 -9.59 -14.22 -12.35
N GLU A 272 -9.18 -14.86 -11.24
CA GLU A 272 -9.60 -14.58 -9.87
C GLU A 272 -8.34 -14.46 -8.98
N PRO A 273 -8.18 -13.44 -8.12
CA PRO A 273 -7.00 -13.31 -7.27
C PRO A 273 -6.82 -14.49 -6.28
N VAL A 274 -5.61 -15.06 -6.27
CA VAL A 274 -5.28 -16.29 -5.51
C VAL A 274 -4.42 -15.99 -4.27
N GLU A 275 -4.68 -16.66 -3.14
CA GLU A 275 -3.74 -16.67 -2.01
C GLU A 275 -2.47 -17.42 -2.41
N MET A 276 -1.29 -16.83 -2.18
CA MET A 276 -0.02 -17.36 -2.64
C MET A 276 1.14 -16.94 -1.72
N THR A 277 2.02 -17.88 -1.38
CA THR A 277 3.27 -17.60 -0.64
C THR A 277 4.38 -17.08 -1.57
N GLU A 278 5.44 -16.50 -1.00
CA GLU A 278 6.62 -16.04 -1.75
C GLU A 278 7.26 -17.18 -2.58
N ASP A 279 7.33 -18.40 -2.03
CA ASP A 279 7.86 -19.59 -2.71
C ASP A 279 6.93 -20.05 -3.86
N GLU A 280 5.61 -20.11 -3.63
CA GLU A 280 4.64 -20.48 -4.68
C GLU A 280 4.61 -19.44 -5.82
N ALA A 281 4.79 -18.16 -5.50
CA ALA A 281 4.92 -17.09 -6.49
C ALA A 281 6.20 -17.23 -7.32
N GLN A 282 7.32 -17.60 -6.69
CA GLN A 282 8.56 -17.91 -7.42
C GLN A 282 8.38 -19.10 -8.37
N GLU A 283 7.67 -20.15 -7.96
CA GLU A 283 7.37 -21.30 -8.84
C GLU A 283 6.39 -20.93 -9.97
N ALA A 284 5.46 -20.01 -9.72
CA ALA A 284 4.47 -19.55 -10.69
C ALA A 284 5.00 -18.50 -11.69
N ALA A 285 6.10 -17.78 -11.36
CA ALA A 285 6.76 -16.75 -12.16
C ALA A 285 7.43 -17.29 -13.44
N THR A 286 6.64 -17.89 -14.31
CA THR A 286 7.07 -18.55 -15.55
C THR A 286 7.27 -17.59 -16.73
N CYS A 287 6.94 -16.30 -16.54
CA CYS A 287 7.14 -15.20 -17.49
C CYS A 287 8.62 -14.83 -17.75
N GLY A 288 9.57 -15.43 -17.02
CA GLY A 288 11.01 -15.19 -17.22
C GLY A 288 11.49 -13.92 -16.52
N GLY A 289 12.25 -13.08 -17.24
CA GLY A 289 12.92 -11.91 -16.65
C GLY A 289 14.09 -12.26 -15.72
N GLU A 290 14.69 -11.23 -15.13
CA GLU A 290 15.68 -11.34 -14.05
C GLU A 290 15.02 -11.29 -12.65
N TRP A 291 13.86 -10.64 -12.57
CA TRP A 291 13.13 -10.35 -11.34
C TRP A 291 11.63 -10.61 -11.53
N TYR A 292 10.91 -10.88 -10.44
CA TYR A 292 9.46 -11.01 -10.44
C TYR A 292 8.85 -10.33 -9.22
N TRP A 293 7.59 -9.89 -9.33
CA TRP A 293 6.80 -9.36 -8.21
C TRP A 293 5.34 -9.79 -8.31
N GLN A 294 4.68 -9.89 -7.16
CA GLN A 294 3.24 -10.15 -7.05
C GLN A 294 2.47 -8.82 -7.04
N ILE A 295 1.50 -8.68 -7.93
CA ILE A 295 0.49 -7.64 -7.91
C ILE A 295 -0.68 -8.14 -7.06
N THR A 296 -0.76 -7.68 -5.81
CA THR A 296 -1.79 -8.12 -4.87
C THR A 296 -3.00 -7.19 -4.84
N ASP A 297 -4.18 -7.75 -4.56
CA ASP A 297 -5.36 -7.01 -4.16
C ASP A 297 -5.24 -6.49 -2.70
N THR A 298 -6.25 -5.72 -2.27
CA THR A 298 -6.40 -5.20 -0.90
C THR A 298 -6.52 -6.28 0.19
N ARG A 299 -6.71 -7.56 -0.18
CA ARG A 299 -6.71 -8.71 0.74
C ARG A 299 -5.38 -9.47 0.76
N GLY A 300 -4.39 -9.03 -0.02
CA GLY A 300 -3.10 -9.70 -0.15
C GLY A 300 -3.11 -10.92 -1.08
N ARG A 301 -4.16 -11.10 -1.90
CA ARG A 301 -4.25 -12.16 -2.91
C ARG A 301 -3.61 -11.70 -4.21
N THR A 302 -2.86 -12.56 -4.86
CA THR A 302 -2.13 -12.28 -6.10
C THR A 302 -3.07 -12.31 -7.30
N SER A 303 -3.24 -11.15 -7.93
CA SER A 303 -4.03 -10.95 -9.16
C SER A 303 -3.18 -11.12 -10.43
N ALA A 304 -1.89 -10.77 -10.35
CA ALA A 304 -0.91 -11.05 -11.39
C ALA A 304 0.50 -11.20 -10.81
N ILE A 305 1.40 -11.81 -11.56
CA ILE A 305 2.85 -11.76 -11.36
C ILE A 305 3.45 -11.02 -12.55
N ILE A 306 4.21 -9.96 -12.29
CA ILE A 306 5.01 -9.28 -13.32
C ILE A 306 6.43 -9.83 -13.31
N CYS A 307 6.99 -10.12 -14.48
CA CYS A 307 8.42 -10.43 -14.65
C CYS A 307 9.11 -9.23 -15.32
N ALA A 308 10.29 -8.82 -14.84
CA ALA A 308 11.02 -7.67 -15.36
C ALA A 308 12.53 -7.88 -15.47
N ASN A 309 13.18 -7.03 -16.26
CA ASN A 309 14.63 -6.84 -16.32
C ASN A 309 14.98 -5.43 -15.85
N GLY A 310 16.25 -5.19 -15.51
CA GLY A 310 16.78 -3.82 -15.43
C GLY A 310 16.74 -3.10 -16.79
N VAL A 311 16.59 -1.77 -16.76
CA VAL A 311 16.59 -0.87 -17.94
C VAL A 311 18.01 -0.55 -18.43
#